data_AF-A0A947HAU9-F1
#
_entry.id   AF-A0A947HAU9-F1
#
_cell.length_a   1.000
_cell.length_b   1.000
_cell.length_c   1.000
_cell.angle_alpha   90.00
_cell.angle_beta   90.00
_cell.angle_gamma   90.00
#
_symmetry.space_group_name_H-M   'P 1'
#
loop_
_entity.id
_entity.type
_entity.pdbx_description
1 polymer ?
#
loop_
_entity_poly.entity_id
_entity_poly.type
_entity_poly.pdbx_seq_one_letter_code
_entity_poly.pdbx_strand_id
1 'polypeptide(L)'
;MTTRFGILLIVSFLTLVSLAACRGQRPDENRPKAEIYILKSLPTNLSCEKLGSEALTDGNGCGQMDSGTSPSYLERLHYNLRKRAEQVGANLVVTHNLQSGEYREGCSRNQIEVTFSLYRCPMRQISPTSKP
;
A
#
# COMPACT_ATOMS: atom_id res chain seq x y z
N MET A 1 38.60 -27.22 52.60
CA MET A 1 39.37 -26.30 51.73
C MET A 1 38.81 -26.43 50.32
N THR A 2 37.89 -25.55 49.94
CA THR A 2 37.21 -25.57 48.64
C THR A 2 37.57 -24.32 47.85
N THR A 3 38.13 -24.56 46.67
CA THR A 3 38.69 -23.62 45.72
C THR A 3 37.59 -22.76 45.07
N ARG A 4 37.72 -21.43 45.24
CA ARG A 4 37.00 -20.39 44.52
C ARG A 4 37.87 -19.88 43.37
N PHE A 5 37.75 -20.38 42.15
CA PHE A 5 38.24 -19.68 40.94
C PHE A 5 37.61 -20.33 39.71
N GLY A 6 36.58 -19.70 39.14
CA GLY A 6 35.95 -20.24 37.94
C GLY A 6 34.68 -19.54 37.50
N ILE A 7 34.51 -18.24 37.74
CA ILE A 7 33.38 -17.47 37.18
C ILE A 7 33.85 -16.06 36.86
N LEU A 8 34.77 -15.92 35.90
CA LEU A 8 35.13 -14.62 35.37
C LEU A 8 35.93 -14.87 34.09
N LEU A 9 35.26 -15.19 32.98
CA LEU A 9 35.78 -15.12 31.59
C LEU A 9 34.78 -15.64 30.51
N ILE A 10 33.45 -15.49 30.69
CA ILE A 10 32.47 -15.89 29.63
C ILE A 10 31.44 -14.79 29.34
N VAL A 11 31.71 -13.51 29.66
CA VAL A 11 30.72 -12.43 29.44
C VAL A 11 31.19 -11.37 28.43
N SER A 12 32.38 -11.51 27.83
CA SER A 12 32.95 -10.45 26.98
C SER A 12 32.91 -10.71 25.47
N PHE A 13 32.29 -11.79 24.98
CA PHE A 13 32.34 -12.16 23.55
C PHE A 13 31.03 -12.04 22.76
N LEU A 14 29.91 -11.62 23.37
CA LEU A 14 28.59 -11.67 22.73
C LEU A 14 27.98 -10.32 22.31
N THR A 15 28.70 -9.20 22.46
CA THR A 15 28.11 -7.86 22.22
C THR A 15 28.38 -7.24 20.84
N LEU A 16 29.09 -7.91 19.92
CA LEU A 16 29.51 -7.29 18.65
C LEU A 16 28.83 -7.83 17.37
N VAL A 17 27.89 -8.79 17.46
CA VAL A 17 27.31 -9.42 16.24
C VAL A 17 25.93 -8.85 15.84
N SER A 18 25.31 -7.96 16.62
CA SER A 18 23.93 -7.50 16.33
C SER A 18 23.81 -6.26 15.43
N LEU A 19 24.91 -5.72 14.87
CA LEU A 19 24.87 -4.49 14.04
C LEU A 19 24.78 -4.73 12.52
N ALA A 20 24.71 -5.97 12.04
CA ALA A 20 24.73 -6.29 10.61
C ALA A 20 23.40 -6.87 10.11
N ALA A 21 22.28 -6.14 10.23
CA ALA A 21 21.04 -6.53 9.55
C ALA A 21 20.15 -5.37 9.03
N CYS A 22 20.56 -4.11 9.16
CA CYS A 22 19.93 -3.00 8.46
C CYS A 22 20.70 -2.68 7.17
N ARG A 23 20.99 -3.70 6.34
CA ARG A 23 21.51 -3.46 4.99
C ARG A 23 20.34 -2.95 4.16
N GLY A 24 20.22 -1.62 4.15
CA GLY A 24 19.20 -0.86 3.45
C GLY A 24 18.96 -1.43 2.07
N GLN A 25 17.77 -2.01 1.92
CA GLN A 25 17.15 -2.28 0.65
C GLN A 25 16.87 -0.89 0.04
N ARG A 26 17.87 -0.34 -0.66
CA ARG A 26 17.65 0.83 -1.51
C ARG A 26 16.53 0.44 -2.47
N PRO A 27 15.40 1.16 -2.51
CA PRO A 27 14.41 0.92 -3.52
C PRO A 27 15.11 1.08 -4.87
N ASP A 28 15.13 0.00 -5.64
CA ASP A 28 15.72 -0.04 -6.97
C ASP A 28 14.90 0.91 -7.86
N GLU A 29 15.40 2.14 -8.00
CA GLU A 29 14.71 3.26 -8.67
C GLU A 29 14.50 2.98 -10.17
N ASN A 30 15.19 1.99 -10.73
CA ASN A 30 15.11 1.58 -12.13
C ASN A 30 14.19 0.38 -12.39
N ARG A 31 13.48 -0.15 -11.39
CA ARG A 31 12.48 -1.18 -11.68
C ARG A 31 11.32 -0.50 -12.40
N PRO A 32 10.96 -0.91 -13.64
CA PRO A 32 9.80 -0.35 -14.32
C PRO A 32 8.60 -0.55 -13.39
N LYS A 33 7.98 0.57 -12.99
CA LYS A 33 6.77 0.53 -12.17
C LYS A 33 5.77 -0.34 -12.92
N ALA A 34 5.44 -1.50 -12.34
CA ALA A 34 4.41 -2.34 -12.88
C ALA A 34 3.13 -1.50 -12.98
N GLU A 35 2.50 -1.48 -14.15
CA GLU A 35 1.25 -0.77 -14.34
C GLU A 35 0.18 -1.40 -13.45
N ILE A 36 -0.52 -0.56 -12.67
CA ILE A 36 -1.60 -0.98 -11.78
C ILE A 36 -2.91 -0.44 -12.33
N TYR A 37 -3.79 -1.36 -12.70
CA TYR A 37 -5.12 -1.03 -13.20
C TYR A 37 -6.11 -0.95 -12.04
N ILE A 38 -7.02 0.03 -12.10
CA ILE A 38 -8.13 0.18 -11.15
C ILE A 38 -9.42 0.05 -11.96
N LEU A 39 -10.19 -1.00 -11.69
CA LEU A 39 -11.44 -1.32 -12.38
C LEU A 39 -12.61 -1.37 -11.40
N LYS A 40 -13.85 -1.28 -11.92
CA LYS A 40 -15.08 -1.50 -11.14
C LYS A 40 -15.51 -2.97 -11.08
N SER A 41 -14.96 -3.81 -11.96
CA SER A 41 -15.28 -5.23 -12.03
C SER A 41 -14.12 -6.01 -12.64
N LEU A 42 -14.02 -7.31 -12.30
CA LEU A 42 -13.06 -8.21 -12.91
C LEU A 42 -13.58 -8.66 -14.30
N PRO A 43 -12.81 -8.50 -15.39
CA PRO A 43 -13.18 -9.07 -16.69
C PRO A 43 -13.30 -10.60 -16.60
N THR A 44 -14.34 -11.19 -17.18
CA THR A 44 -14.64 -12.63 -17.08
C THR A 44 -13.59 -13.51 -17.76
N ASN A 45 -12.86 -12.95 -18.71
CA ASN A 45 -11.84 -13.58 -19.53
C ASN A 45 -10.41 -13.43 -18.95
N LEU A 46 -10.27 -12.84 -17.76
CA LEU A 46 -8.98 -12.65 -17.10
C LEU A 46 -8.86 -13.60 -15.89
N SER A 47 -7.90 -14.53 -15.95
CA SER A 47 -7.58 -15.40 -14.81
C SER A 47 -6.66 -14.66 -13.84
N CYS A 48 -7.16 -14.36 -12.64
CA CYS A 48 -6.44 -13.61 -11.63
C CYS A 48 -6.43 -14.34 -10.28
N GLU A 49 -5.28 -14.27 -9.61
CA GLU A 49 -5.15 -14.66 -8.21
C GLU A 49 -5.65 -13.52 -7.32
N LYS A 50 -6.61 -13.80 -6.43
CA LYS A 50 -7.06 -12.83 -5.43
C LYS A 50 -6.06 -12.81 -4.27
N LEU A 51 -5.44 -11.66 -4.03
CA LEU A 51 -4.48 -11.46 -2.94
C LEU A 51 -5.15 -11.01 -1.64
N GLY A 52 -6.28 -10.30 -1.73
CA GLY A 52 -6.99 -9.82 -0.55
C GLY A 52 -8.16 -8.90 -0.86
N SER A 53 -8.87 -8.51 0.20
CA SER A 53 -9.94 -7.51 0.19
C SER A 53 -9.74 -6.57 1.36
N GLU A 54 -9.91 -5.27 1.11
CA GLU A 54 -9.63 -4.24 2.10
C GLU A 54 -10.62 -3.08 1.97
N ALA A 55 -10.68 -2.26 3.00
CA ALA A 55 -11.37 -0.97 2.97
C ALA A 55 -10.33 0.15 3.15
N LEU A 56 -10.47 1.20 2.36
CA LEU A 56 -9.67 2.41 2.46
C LEU A 56 -10.59 3.58 2.73
N THR A 57 -10.23 4.35 3.73
CA THR A 57 -10.83 5.64 4.05
C THR A 57 -9.83 6.72 3.67
N ASP A 58 -10.20 7.59 2.74
CA ASP A 58 -9.39 8.72 2.31
C ASP A 58 -10.05 10.04 2.70
N GLY A 59 -9.28 10.90 3.37
CA GLY A 59 -9.74 12.13 4.01
C GLY A 59 -9.88 11.98 5.52
N ASN A 60 -8.86 12.42 6.25
CA ASN A 60 -8.94 12.70 7.68
C ASN A 60 -8.73 14.20 7.88
N GLY A 61 -9.82 14.94 8.07
CA GLY A 61 -9.73 16.35 8.43
C GLY A 61 -10.93 17.13 7.96
N CYS A 62 -11.45 17.96 8.86
CA CYS A 62 -12.21 19.14 8.46
C CYS A 62 -11.34 19.88 7.48
N GLY A 63 -11.73 19.85 6.20
CA GLY A 63 -10.92 20.34 5.11
C GLY A 63 -10.30 21.66 5.53
N GLN A 64 -8.98 21.69 5.70
CA GLN A 64 -8.31 22.96 5.57
C GLN A 64 -8.76 23.47 4.21
N MET A 65 -9.29 24.69 4.20
CA MET A 65 -9.62 25.39 2.97
C MET A 65 -8.29 25.62 2.25
N ASP A 66 -7.77 24.56 1.63
CA ASP A 66 -6.49 24.62 0.95
C ASP A 66 -6.72 25.50 -0.26
N SER A 67 -6.13 26.68 -0.15
CA SER A 67 -5.96 27.70 -1.15
C SER A 67 -5.33 27.09 -2.42
N GLY A 68 -6.15 26.56 -3.30
CA GLY A 68 -5.91 26.53 -4.75
C GLY A 68 -5.05 25.41 -5.36
N THR A 69 -4.47 24.47 -4.61
CA THR A 69 -3.52 23.49 -5.21
C THR A 69 -3.61 22.03 -4.72
N SER A 70 -4.50 21.69 -3.78
CA SER A 70 -4.60 20.31 -3.30
C SER A 70 -5.25 19.37 -4.33
N PRO A 71 -4.70 18.16 -4.56
CA PRO A 71 -5.29 17.18 -5.47
C PRO A 71 -6.71 16.83 -5.04
N SER A 72 -7.55 16.53 -6.03
CA SER A 72 -8.93 16.10 -5.78
C SER A 72 -8.95 14.81 -4.94
N TYR A 73 -10.05 14.59 -4.21
CA TYR A 73 -10.21 13.38 -3.38
C TYR A 73 -10.07 12.10 -4.20
N LEU A 74 -10.55 12.08 -5.44
CA LEU A 74 -10.43 10.94 -6.34
C LEU A 74 -8.98 10.68 -6.78
N GLU A 75 -8.19 11.73 -6.99
CA GLU A 75 -6.77 11.57 -7.31
C GLU A 75 -5.99 10.98 -6.14
N ARG A 76 -6.25 11.46 -4.91
CA ARG A 76 -5.67 10.88 -3.69
C ARG A 76 -6.10 9.43 -3.49
N LEU A 77 -7.38 9.14 -3.72
CA LEU A 77 -7.91 7.79 -3.62
C LEU A 77 -7.19 6.84 -4.58
N HIS A 78 -7.08 7.23 -5.86
CA HIS A 78 -6.38 6.44 -6.87
C HIS A 78 -4.91 6.25 -6.53
N TYR A 79 -4.24 7.29 -6.03
CA TYR A 79 -2.87 7.19 -5.56
C TYR A 79 -2.74 6.16 -4.42
N ASN A 80 -3.59 6.23 -3.41
CA ASN A 80 -3.57 5.35 -2.25
C ASN A 80 -3.88 3.89 -2.62
N LEU A 81 -4.85 3.66 -3.51
CA LEU A 81 -5.16 2.34 -4.04
C LEU A 81 -3.96 1.73 -4.79
N ARG A 82 -3.27 2.52 -5.63
CA ARG A 82 -2.05 2.08 -6.32
C ARG A 82 -0.95 1.75 -5.31
N LYS A 83 -0.74 2.61 -4.30
CA LYS A 83 0.24 2.34 -3.24
C LYS A 83 -0.04 1.04 -2.50
N ARG A 84 -1.31 0.77 -2.20
CA ARG A 84 -1.67 -0.48 -1.54
C ARG A 84 -1.41 -1.70 -2.43
N ALA A 85 -1.74 -1.60 -3.71
CA ALA A 85 -1.45 -2.65 -4.68
C ALA A 85 0.06 -2.90 -4.87
N GLU A 86 0.88 -1.84 -4.94
CA GLU A 86 2.35 -1.93 -4.99
C GLU A 86 2.90 -2.71 -3.79
N GLN A 87 2.41 -2.42 -2.58
CA GLN A 87 2.88 -3.03 -1.33
C GLN A 87 2.68 -4.55 -1.27
N VAL A 88 1.58 -5.05 -1.85
CA VAL A 88 1.26 -6.49 -1.82
C VAL A 88 1.63 -7.21 -3.12
N GLY A 89 2.23 -6.50 -4.09
CA GLY A 89 2.53 -7.04 -5.41
C GLY A 89 1.29 -7.42 -6.22
N ALA A 90 0.21 -6.64 -6.08
CA ALA A 90 -0.96 -6.66 -6.95
C ALA A 90 -0.71 -5.77 -8.18
N ASN A 91 -1.31 -6.13 -9.31
CA ASN A 91 -1.32 -5.29 -10.51
C ASN A 91 -2.74 -4.92 -10.97
N LEU A 92 -3.77 -5.39 -10.25
CA LEU A 92 -5.16 -5.03 -10.48
C LEU A 92 -5.88 -4.76 -9.16
N VAL A 93 -6.61 -3.66 -9.12
CA VAL A 93 -7.53 -3.26 -8.05
C VAL A 93 -8.94 -3.29 -8.61
N VAL A 94 -9.86 -3.97 -7.93
CA VAL A 94 -11.30 -3.89 -8.23
C VAL A 94 -12.01 -3.17 -7.10
N THR A 95 -12.62 -2.02 -7.39
CA THR A 95 -13.41 -1.24 -6.43
C THR A 95 -14.86 -1.73 -6.42
N HIS A 96 -15.45 -1.88 -5.23
CA HIS A 96 -16.80 -2.44 -5.05
C HIS A 96 -17.81 -1.40 -4.59
N ASN A 97 -17.64 -0.88 -3.37
CA ASN A 97 -18.46 0.17 -2.80
C ASN A 97 -17.61 1.43 -2.68
N LEU A 98 -17.99 2.50 -3.38
CA LEU A 98 -17.39 3.83 -3.27
C LEU A 98 -18.46 4.77 -2.74
N GLN A 99 -18.29 5.24 -1.51
CA GLN A 99 -19.27 6.09 -0.84
C GLN A 99 -18.60 7.29 -0.21
N SER A 100 -19.37 8.37 -0.05
CA SER A 100 -18.99 9.44 0.86
C SER A 100 -19.05 8.89 2.29
N GLY A 101 -17.97 9.05 3.05
CA GLY A 101 -17.91 8.76 4.47
C GLY A 101 -18.72 9.77 5.29
N GLU A 102 -18.77 9.52 6.59
CA GLU A 102 -19.65 10.25 7.50
C GLU A 102 -19.41 11.76 7.50
N TYR A 103 -20.52 12.51 7.48
CA TYR A 103 -20.49 13.95 7.71
C TYR A 103 -20.05 14.22 9.16
N ARG A 104 -19.04 15.08 9.32
CA ARG A 104 -18.62 15.60 10.61
C ARG A 104 -18.90 17.08 10.67
N GLU A 105 -19.61 17.50 11.71
CA GLU A 105 -19.95 18.90 11.95
C GLU A 105 -18.66 19.75 12.05
N GLY A 106 -18.62 20.87 11.32
CA GLY A 106 -17.42 21.72 11.19
C GLY A 106 -16.44 21.31 10.08
N CYS A 107 -16.69 20.21 9.36
CA CYS A 107 -15.85 19.76 8.24
C CYS A 107 -16.55 20.02 6.89
N SER A 108 -15.98 20.85 6.00
CA SER A 108 -16.68 21.21 4.74
C SER A 108 -16.58 20.17 3.63
N ARG A 109 -15.85 19.06 3.81
CA ARG A 109 -15.77 18.00 2.80
C ARG A 109 -15.68 16.60 3.38
N ASN A 110 -16.51 15.76 2.78
CA ASN A 110 -16.83 14.41 3.19
C ASN A 110 -15.67 13.48 2.79
N GLN A 111 -15.23 12.69 3.76
CA GLN A 111 -14.40 11.50 3.62
C GLN A 111 -14.87 10.65 2.42
N ILE A 112 -13.98 9.89 1.79
CA ILE A 112 -14.37 8.85 0.83
C ILE A 112 -13.98 7.51 1.41
N GLU A 113 -14.93 6.58 1.39
CA GLU A 113 -14.71 5.20 1.76
C GLU A 113 -14.82 4.33 0.53
N VAL A 114 -13.84 3.45 0.33
CA VAL A 114 -13.87 2.45 -0.72
C VAL A 114 -13.57 1.07 -0.15
N THR A 115 -14.40 0.10 -0.48
CA THR A 115 -14.03 -1.32 -0.33
C THR A 115 -13.50 -1.83 -1.66
N PHE A 116 -12.38 -2.52 -1.67
CA PHE A 116 -11.73 -2.99 -2.89
C PHE A 116 -11.12 -4.38 -2.71
N SER A 117 -10.74 -5.00 -3.82
CA SER A 117 -10.02 -6.27 -3.84
C SER A 117 -8.79 -6.17 -4.72
N LEU A 118 -7.74 -6.84 -4.26
CA LEU A 118 -6.41 -6.82 -4.85
C LEU A 118 -6.17 -8.13 -5.58
N TYR A 119 -5.70 -8.03 -6.81
CA TYR A 119 -5.48 -9.18 -7.68
C TYR A 119 -4.10 -9.14 -8.32
N ARG A 120 -3.56 -10.33 -8.56
CA ARG A 120 -2.40 -10.56 -9.42
C ARG A 120 -2.87 -11.28 -10.67
N CYS A 121 -2.71 -10.63 -11.81
CA CYS A 121 -3.11 -11.15 -13.11
C CYS A 121 -1.91 -11.25 -14.05
N PRO A 122 -1.86 -12.21 -14.98
CA PRO A 122 -0.91 -12.23 -16.07
C PRO A 122 -1.30 -11.16 -17.11
N MET A 123 -0.84 -9.93 -16.92
CA MET A 123 -1.26 -8.71 -17.67
C MET A 123 -0.85 -8.66 -19.15
N ARG A 124 -0.63 -9.78 -19.84
CA ARG A 124 -0.23 -9.82 -21.25
C ARG A 124 -1.35 -9.38 -22.24
N GLN A 125 -2.51 -8.92 -21.77
CA GLN A 125 -3.72 -8.79 -22.59
C GLN A 125 -4.60 -7.55 -22.34
N ILE A 126 -4.24 -6.61 -21.44
CA ILE A 126 -4.99 -5.36 -21.32
C ILE A 126 -4.37 -4.34 -22.28
N SER A 127 -4.64 -4.49 -23.58
CA SER A 127 -4.36 -3.41 -24.52
C SER A 127 -5.27 -2.23 -24.17
N PRO A 128 -4.76 -1.01 -23.93
CA PRO A 128 -5.62 0.17 -24.01
C PRO A 128 -6.11 0.19 -25.46
N THR A 129 -7.41 0.00 -25.65
CA THR A 129 -8.03 0.17 -26.96
C THR A 129 -7.80 1.61 -27.39
N SER A 130 -6.73 1.86 -28.13
CA SER A 130 -6.54 3.08 -28.87
C SER A 130 -7.73 3.19 -29.80
N LYS A 131 -8.62 4.12 -29.47
CA LYS A 131 -9.82 4.42 -30.26
C LYS A 131 -9.36 4.86 -31.66
N PRO A 132 -10.05 4.43 -32.74
CA PRO A 132 -9.74 4.83 -34.11
C PRO A 132 -9.86 6.34 -34.32
#